data_AF-A0A7J3BPU0-F1
#
_entry.id   AF-A0A7J3BPU0-F1
#
_cell.length_a   1.000
_cell.length_b   1.000
_cell.length_c   1.000
_cell.angle_alpha   90.00
_cell.angle_beta   90.00
_cell.angle_gamma   90.00
#
_symmetry.space_group_name_H-M   'P 1'
#
loop_
_entity.id
_entity.type
_entity.pdbx_description
1 polymer ?
#
loop_
_entity_poly.entity_id
_entity_poly.type
_entity_poly.pdbx_seq_one_letter_code
_entity_poly.pdbx_strand_id
1 'polypeptide(L)'
;MIMRVLLINPTDRQMMFVDLPSYMRHADSTTRLPPLGLLYIAGYLTAHTDHEVAVLDANLENLSYDAIEERIRQYKPDIVGISAYTLTPLDTIEIAH
;
A
#
# COMPACT_ATOMS: atom_id res chain seq x y z
N MET A 1 -24.79 -3.57 3.78
CA MET A 1 -24.04 -4.54 4.59
C MET A 1 -22.81 -3.84 5.12
N ILE A 2 -22.45 -4.06 6.38
CA ILE A 2 -21.14 -3.64 6.91
C ILE A 2 -20.06 -4.52 6.25
N MET A 3 -18.92 -3.93 5.93
CA MET A 3 -17.84 -4.57 5.18
C MET A 3 -16.51 -4.19 5.81
N ARG A 4 -15.50 -5.04 5.63
CA ARG A 4 -14.15 -4.86 6.14
C ARG A 4 -13.24 -4.49 4.98
N VAL A 5 -12.72 -3.27 5.00
CA VAL A 5 -11.93 -2.66 3.92
C VAL A 5 -10.48 -2.58 4.37
N LEU A 6 -9.60 -3.23 3.61
CA LEU A 6 -8.15 -3.12 3.81
C LEU A 6 -7.55 -2.28 2.69
N LEU A 7 -6.94 -1.16 3.05
CA LEU A 7 -6.25 -0.26 2.11
C LEU A 7 -4.73 -0.45 2.26
N ILE A 8 -4.05 -0.80 1.17
CA ILE A 8 -2.65 -1.20 1.19
C ILE A 8 -1.79 -0.17 0.44
N ASN A 9 -0.82 0.40 1.14
CA ASN A 9 0.33 1.05 0.51
C ASN A 9 1.32 -0.05 0.11
N PRO A 10 1.63 -0.25 -1.19
CA PRO A 10 2.46 -1.36 -1.63
C PRO A 10 3.89 -1.23 -1.14
N THR A 11 4.60 -2.35 -1.05
CA THR A 11 6.07 -2.35 -0.89
C THR A 11 6.76 -1.81 -2.15
N ASP A 12 8.04 -1.47 -2.06
CA ASP A 12 8.84 -0.94 -3.18
C ASP A 12 9.98 -1.87 -3.60
N ARG A 13 9.80 -3.18 -3.40
CA ARG A 13 10.81 -4.22 -3.65
C ARG A 13 11.18 -4.32 -5.13
N GLN A 14 10.24 -4.03 -6.02
CA GLN A 14 10.43 -4.04 -7.47
C GLN A 14 10.28 -2.63 -8.06
N MET A 15 10.68 -1.60 -7.31
CA MET A 15 10.66 -0.22 -7.79
C MET A 15 11.42 -0.08 -9.11
N MET A 16 10.72 0.43 -10.11
CA MET A 16 11.31 0.70 -11.42
C MET A 16 12.06 2.03 -11.38
N PHE A 17 13.32 2.00 -11.78
CA PHE A 17 14.09 3.21 -12.02
C PHE A 17 13.92 3.63 -13.47
N VAL A 18 13.35 4.81 -13.69
CA VAL A 18 13.61 5.57 -14.92
C VAL A 18 15.11 5.89 -14.96
N ASP A 19 15.68 6.01 -16.16
CA ASP A 19 17.11 6.28 -16.36
C ASP A 19 17.49 7.68 -15.86
N LEU A 20 17.55 7.81 -14.54
CA LEU A 20 17.87 9.03 -13.83
C LEU A 20 19.38 9.15 -13.76
N PRO A 21 19.93 10.38 -13.89
CA PRO A 21 21.34 10.62 -13.64
C PRO A 21 21.79 10.01 -12.32
N SER A 22 23.01 9.47 -12.27
CA SER A 22 23.52 8.70 -11.12
C SER A 22 23.48 9.44 -9.78
N TYR A 23 23.53 10.77 -9.78
CA TYR A 23 23.41 11.59 -8.57
C TYR A 23 21.96 11.69 -8.04
N MET A 24 20.96 11.43 -8.88
CA MET A 24 19.54 11.35 -8.48
C MET A 24 19.10 9.94 -8.09
N ARG A 25 19.87 8.91 -8.46
CA ARG A 25 19.63 7.52 -8.01
C ARG A 25 19.81 7.33 -6.49
N HIS A 26 20.38 8.31 -5.80
CA HIS A 26 20.61 8.31 -4.36
C HIS A 26 19.63 9.22 -3.60
N ALA A 27 18.49 9.61 -4.21
CA ALA A 27 17.39 10.16 -3.43
C ALA A 27 17.03 9.11 -2.38
N ASP A 28 17.32 9.44 -1.12
CA ASP A 28 17.33 8.54 0.02
C ASP A 28 16.00 7.77 0.09
N SER A 29 16.02 6.49 -0.30
CA SER A 29 14.85 5.60 -0.23
C SER A 29 14.38 5.38 1.22
N THR A 30 15.11 5.92 2.20
CA THR A 30 14.80 5.91 3.62
C THR A 30 13.62 6.82 3.98
N THR A 31 13.30 7.83 3.16
CA THR A 31 12.16 8.71 3.43
C THR A 31 10.86 8.06 2.98
N ARG A 32 10.14 7.46 3.93
CA ARG A 32 8.81 6.88 3.75
C ARG A 32 7.75 7.96 3.99
N LEU A 33 7.03 8.37 2.94
CA LEU A 33 5.95 9.33 3.07
C LEU A 33 4.63 8.63 3.41
N PRO A 34 3.80 9.18 4.32
CA PRO A 34 2.49 8.64 4.58
C PRO A 34 1.65 8.57 3.28
N PRO A 35 0.88 7.49 3.06
CA PRO A 35 0.04 7.34 1.87
C PRO A 35 -1.22 8.20 2.00
N LEU A 36 -1.07 9.53 1.87
CA LEU A 36 -2.14 10.51 2.14
C LEU A 36 -3.44 10.24 1.35
N GLY A 37 -3.33 9.74 0.12
CA GLY A 37 -4.50 9.34 -0.67
C GLY A 37 -5.32 8.24 0.01
N LEU A 38 -4.66 7.19 0.52
CA LEU A 38 -5.34 6.12 1.27
C LEU A 38 -5.87 6.61 2.61
N LEU A 39 -5.10 7.45 3.32
CA LEU A 39 -5.55 8.01 4.59
C LEU A 39 -6.80 8.91 4.42
N TYR A 40 -6.91 9.62 3.30
CA TYR A 40 -8.11 10.40 2.99
C TYR A 40 -9.32 9.50 2.74
N ILE A 41 -9.16 8.42 1.95
CA ILE A 41 -10.21 7.42 1.73
C ILE A 41 -10.62 6.77 3.05
N ALA A 42 -9.64 6.35 3.86
CA ALA A 42 -9.89 5.74 5.17
C ALA A 42 -10.64 6.68 6.11
N GLY A 43 -10.23 7.95 6.18
CA GLY A 43 -10.89 8.96 6.99
C GLY A 43 -12.32 9.23 6.51
N TYR A 44 -12.53 9.32 5.20
CA TYR A 44 -13.86 9.51 4.63
C TYR A 44 -14.80 8.35 4.94
N LEU A 45 -14.35 7.11 4.70
CA LEU A 45 -15.14 5.90 4.97
C LEU A 45 -15.47 5.78 6.47
N THR A 46 -14.48 6.00 7.33
CA THR A 46 -14.67 5.99 8.80
C THR A 46 -15.66 7.06 9.26
N ALA A 47 -15.68 8.23 8.62
CA ALA A 47 -16.55 9.34 9.02
C ALA A 47 -17.99 9.26 8.47
N HIS A 48 -18.22 8.53 7.38
CA HIS A 48 -19.50 8.57 6.65
C HIS A 48 -20.16 7.19 6.47
N THR A 49 -19.55 6.12 6.96
CA THR A 49 -20.06 4.75 6.84
C THR A 49 -19.79 3.95 8.12
N ASP A 50 -20.50 2.83 8.28
CA ASP A 50 -20.26 1.87 9.37
C ASP A 50 -19.26 0.77 8.98
N HIS A 51 -18.52 0.92 7.86
CA HIS A 51 -17.54 -0.07 7.42
C HIS A 51 -16.32 -0.09 8.35
N GLU A 52 -15.75 -1.27 8.58
CA GLU A 52 -14.48 -1.40 9.29
C GLU A 52 -13.36 -1.10 8.29
N VAL A 53 -12.51 -0.13 8.58
CA VAL A 53 -11.43 0.29 7.67
C VAL A 53 -10.09 0.17 8.35
N ALA A 54 -9.14 -0.49 7.68
CA ALA A 54 -7.75 -0.57 8.10
C ALA A 54 -6.82 -0.11 6.97
N VAL A 55 -5.70 0.48 7.34
CA VAL A 55 -4.61 0.83 6.42
C VAL A 55 -3.39 -0.01 6.77
N LEU A 56 -2.84 -0.71 5.78
CA LEU A 56 -1.58 -1.45 5.87
C LEU A 56 -0.51 -0.70 5.08
N ASP A 57 0.49 -0.18 5.76
CA ASP A 57 1.61 0.48 5.11
C ASP A 57 2.79 -0.49 4.92
N ALA A 58 2.71 -1.32 3.87
CA ALA A 58 3.72 -2.35 3.61
C ALA A 58 5.10 -1.76 3.26
N ASN A 59 5.14 -0.53 2.74
CA ASN A 59 6.37 0.19 2.45
C ASN A 59 7.09 0.65 3.73
N LEU A 60 6.32 1.22 4.66
CA LEU A 60 6.83 1.67 5.97
C LEU A 60 7.27 0.49 6.84
N GLU A 61 6.47 -0.58 6.87
CA GLU A 61 6.76 -1.79 7.63
C GLU A 61 7.79 -2.71 6.95
N ASN A 62 8.21 -2.37 5.73
CA ASN A 62 9.15 -3.15 4.92
C ASN A 62 8.76 -4.63 4.75
N LEU A 63 7.46 -4.87 4.50
CA LEU A 63 6.91 -6.22 4.43
C LEU A 63 7.35 -6.94 3.14
N SER A 64 7.46 -8.27 3.23
CA SER A 64 7.51 -9.17 2.08
C SER A 64 6.10 -9.43 1.55
N TYR A 65 6.00 -9.96 0.32
CA TYR A 65 4.71 -10.37 -0.25
C TYR A 65 4.00 -11.42 0.62
N ASP A 66 4.72 -12.44 1.10
CA ASP A 66 4.16 -13.44 2.03
C ASP A 66 3.61 -12.81 3.32
N ALA A 67 4.30 -11.80 3.86
CA ALA A 67 3.85 -11.12 5.07
C ALA A 67 2.60 -10.26 4.82
N ILE A 68 2.49 -9.63 3.64
CA ILE A 68 1.29 -8.91 3.20
C ILE A 68 0.13 -9.90 3.05
N GLU A 69 0.37 -11.03 2.38
CA GLU A 69 -0.63 -12.08 2.16
C GLU A 69 -1.16 -12.63 3.49
N GLU A 70 -0.26 -12.89 4.45
CA GLU A 70 -0.65 -13.31 5.80
C GLU A 70 -1.46 -12.22 6.52
N ARG A 71 -1.12 -10.94 6.35
CA ARG A 71 -1.88 -9.83 6.91
C ARG A 71 -3.29 -9.74 6.31
N ILE A 72 -3.42 -9.94 5.00
CA ILE A 72 -4.71 -10.02 4.32
C ILE A 72 -5.52 -11.21 4.87
N ARG A 73 -4.91 -12.39 5.01
CA ARG A 73 -5.58 -13.58 5.56
C ARG A 73 -6.03 -13.41 7.01
N GLN A 74 -5.21 -12.81 7.86
CA GLN A 74 -5.55 -12.53 9.25
C GLN A 74 -6.64 -11.48 9.36
N TYR A 75 -6.53 -10.42 8.55
CA TYR A 75 -7.51 -9.36 8.54
C TYR A 75 -8.83 -9.82 7.91
N LYS A 76 -8.88 -10.78 6.98
CA LYS A 76 -10.11 -11.23 6.30
C LYS A 76 -10.99 -10.07 5.77
N PRO A 77 -10.46 -9.21 4.88
CA PRO A 77 -11.23 -8.13 4.28
C PRO A 77 -12.26 -8.65 3.29
N ASP A 78 -13.37 -7.92 3.14
CA ASP A 78 -14.31 -8.08 2.02
C ASP A 78 -13.83 -7.32 0.78
N ILE A 79 -13.10 -6.21 0.99
CA ILE A 79 -12.57 -5.35 -0.06
C ILE A 79 -11.10 -5.05 0.24
N VAL A 80 -10.25 -5.21 -0.77
CA VAL A 80 -8.86 -4.76 -0.73
C VAL A 80 -8.69 -3.63 -1.76
N GLY A 81 -8.18 -2.49 -1.31
CA GLY A 81 -7.73 -1.42 -2.17
C GLY A 81 -6.21 -1.29 -2.09
N ILE A 82 -5.51 -1.20 -3.22
CA ILE A 82 -4.05 -1.08 -3.26
C ILE A 82 -3.70 0.24 -3.97
N SER A 83 -2.82 1.05 -3.39
CA SER A 83 -2.23 2.18 -4.13
C SER A 83 -1.37 1.65 -5.27
N ALA A 84 -1.59 2.16 -6.47
CA ALA A 84 -0.75 1.89 -7.63
C ALA A 84 0.08 3.13 -7.95
N TYR A 85 1.36 3.13 -7.59
CA TYR A 85 2.25 4.22 -7.95
C TYR A 85 2.95 3.95 -9.29
N THR A 86 3.30 5.02 -9.98
CA THR A 86 3.98 4.98 -11.29
C THR A 86 5.21 4.09 -11.31
N LEU A 87 5.97 4.04 -10.21
CA LEU A 87 7.23 3.30 -10.12
C LEU A 87 7.12 1.93 -9.44
N THR A 88 5.96 1.56 -8.88
CA THR A 88 5.76 0.26 -8.19
C THR A 88 4.63 -0.59 -8.80
N PRO A 89 4.36 -0.58 -10.13
CA PRO A 89 3.26 -1.36 -10.68
C PRO A 89 3.48 -2.88 -10.54
N LEU A 90 4.74 -3.34 -10.53
CA LEU A 90 5.06 -4.76 -10.34
C LEU A 90 4.71 -5.22 -8.92
N ASP A 91 5.08 -4.45 -7.89
CA ASP A 91 4.71 -4.75 -6.51
C ASP A 91 3.18 -4.76 -6.33
N THR A 92 2.46 -3.82 -6.97
CA THR A 92 0.99 -3.79 -6.91
C THR A 92 0.36 -5.03 -7.56
N ILE A 93 0.88 -5.46 -8.72
CA ILE A 93 0.39 -6.66 -9.42
C ILE A 93 0.66 -7.91 -8.57
N GLU A 94 1.85 -8.02 -7.99
CA GLU A 94 2.22 -9.16 -7.15
C GLU A 94 1.32 -9.28 -5.91
N ILE A 95 0.97 -8.16 -5.27
CA ILE A 95 0.06 -8.15 -4.11
C ILE A 95 -1.40 -8.49 -4.52
N ALA A 96 -1.80 -8.18 -5.75
CA ALA A 96 -3.17 -8.39 -6.23
C ALA A 96 -3.44 -9.82 -6.73
N HIS A 97 -2.39 -10.62 -6.97
CA HIS A 97 -2.46 -12.01 -7.42
C HIS A 97 -2.71 -12.99 -6.28
#